data_AF-A0ABD4SW16-F1
#
_entry.id   AF-A0ABD4SW16-F1
#
_cell.length_a   1.000
_cell.length_b   1.000
_cell.length_c   1.000
_cell.angle_alpha   90.00
_cell.angle_beta   90.00
_cell.angle_gamma   90.00
#
_symmetry.space_group_name_H-M   'P 1'
#
loop_
_entity.id
_entity.type
_entity.pdbx_description
1 polymer ?
#
loop_
_entity_poly.entity_id
_entity_poly.type
_entity_poly.pdbx_seq_one_letter_code
_entity_poly.pdbx_strand_id
1 'polypeptide(L)' 'MDKAYLLATFGGVTKTARALDIRPASVSGWGSVIPDSALGRLCRMYPAIAIGWMERRGVAACHDGQPPTS' A
#
# COMPACT_ATOMS: atom_id res chain seq x y z
N MET A 1 0.31 0.95 5.55
CA MET A 1 0.46 1.17 4.10
C MET A 1 -0.18 2.49 3.71
N ASP A 2 0.46 3.26 2.83
CA ASP A 2 0.01 4.59 2.45
C ASP A 2 -1.22 4.56 1.53
N LYS A 3 -2.25 5.31 1.88
CA LYS A 3 -3.48 5.46 1.08
C LYS A 3 -3.15 5.97 -0.32
N ALA A 4 -2.30 6.98 -0.43
CA ALA A 4 -1.93 7.59 -1.71
C ALA A 4 -1.32 6.57 -2.68
N TYR A 5 -0.41 5.73 -2.19
CA TYR A 5 0.19 4.66 -2.98
C TYR A 5 -0.87 3.65 -3.46
N LEU A 6 -1.77 3.25 -2.56
CA LEU A 6 -2.81 2.28 -2.89
C LEU A 6 -3.80 2.84 -3.93
N LEU A 7 -4.22 4.09 -3.78
CA LEU A 7 -5.08 4.79 -4.73
C LEU A 7 -4.39 4.95 -6.09
N ALA A 8 -3.11 5.29 -6.13
CA ALA A 8 -2.36 5.38 -7.38
C ALA A 8 -2.27 4.01 -8.07
N THR A 9 -2.07 2.94 -7.30
CA THR A 9 -1.95 1.57 -7.83
C THR A 9 -3.25 1.08 -8.47
N PHE A 10 -4.39 1.29 -7.81
CA PHE A 10 -5.68 0.83 -8.33
C PHE A 10 -6.38 1.85 -9.25
N GLY A 11 -5.91 3.10 -9.31
CA GLY A 11 -6.50 4.15 -10.12
C GLY A 11 -7.68 4.87 -9.46
N GLY A 12 -7.59 5.13 -8.15
CA GLY A 12 -8.51 5.97 -7.39
C GLY A 12 -9.41 5.22 -6.42
N VAL A 13 -10.27 5.98 -5.73
CA VAL A 13 -11.11 5.50 -4.61
C VAL A 13 -12.04 4.37 -5.05
N THR A 14 -12.80 4.58 -6.12
CA THR A 14 -13.81 3.62 -6.59
C THR A 14 -13.19 2.30 -7.02
N LYS A 15 -12.08 2.34 -7.76
CA LYS A 15 -11.37 1.13 -8.20
C LYS A 15 -10.73 0.40 -7.03
N THR A 16 -10.18 1.12 -6.06
CA THR A 16 -9.63 0.54 -4.82
C THR A 16 -10.71 -0.14 -3.99
N ALA A 17 -11.87 0.50 -3.84
CA ALA A 17 -13.00 -0.08 -3.10
C ALA A 17 -13.52 -1.35 -3.78
N ARG A 18 -13.67 -1.32 -5.10
CA ARG A 18 -14.04 -2.50 -5.89
C ARG A 18 -13.02 -3.61 -5.77
N ALA A 19 -11.72 -3.27 -5.84
CA ALA A 19 -10.64 -4.23 -5.70
C ALA A 19 -10.70 -4.91 -4.33
N LEU A 20 -10.87 -4.17 -3.24
CA LEU A 20 -10.85 -4.69 -1.87
C LEU A 20 -12.21 -5.19 -1.36
N ASP A 21 -13.23 -5.19 -2.21
CA ASP A 21 -14.61 -5.56 -1.89
C ASP A 21 -15.15 -4.83 -0.66
N ILE A 22 -15.02 -3.50 -0.67
CA ILE A 22 -15.50 -2.60 0.38
C ILE A 22 -16.20 -1.38 -0.22
N ARG A 23 -16.94 -0.64 0.62
CA ARG A 23 -17.65 0.56 0.17
C ARG A 23 -16.66 1.68 -0.19
N PRO A 24 -16.89 2.45 -1.28
CA PRO A 24 -16.06 3.61 -1.63
C PRO A 24 -15.97 4.64 -0.50
N ALA A 25 -17.05 4.84 0.27
CA ALA A 25 -17.06 5.73 1.43
C ALA A 25 -16.04 5.31 2.50
N SER A 26 -15.82 4.00 2.69
CA SER A 26 -14.78 3.49 3.60
C SER A 26 -13.39 3.91 3.14
N VAL A 27 -13.11 3.81 1.83
CA VAL A 27 -11.82 4.21 1.24
C VAL A 27 -11.61 5.73 1.33
N SER A 28 -12.66 6.51 1.06
CA SER A 28 -12.61 7.97 1.19
C SER A 28 -12.28 8.39 2.62
N GLY A 29 -12.86 7.72 3.62
CA GLY A 29 -12.67 8.01 5.04
C GLY A 29 -11.32 7.57 5.63
N TRP A 30 -10.49 6.83 4.90
CA TRP A 30 -9.15 6.49 5.39
C TRP A 30 -8.27 7.73 5.55
N GLY A 31 -7.45 7.73 6.60
CA GLY A 31 -6.37 8.70 6.78
C GLY A 31 -5.22 8.51 5.78
N SER A 32 -4.07 9.10 6.08
CA SER A 32 -2.84 8.90 5.29
C SER A 32 -2.41 7.42 5.24
N VAL A 33 -2.68 6.68 6.32
CA VAL A 33 -2.43 5.25 6.44
C VAL A 33 -3.77 4.49 6.36
N ILE A 34 -3.79 3.40 5.60
CA ILE A 34 -4.95 2.50 5.51
C ILE A 34 -5.10 1.66 6.79
N PRO A 35 -6.33 1.30 7.21
CA PRO A 35 -6.54 0.45 8.38
C PRO A 35 -6.04 -0.98 8.15
N ASP A 36 -5.68 -1.67 9.24
CA ASP A 36 -5.14 -3.03 9.20
C ASP A 36 -6.10 -4.04 8.56
N SER A 37 -7.41 -3.84 8.72
CA SER A 37 -8.43 -4.66 8.08
C SER A 37 -8.38 -4.56 6.54
N ALA A 38 -8.09 -3.38 6.00
CA ALA A 38 -7.91 -3.16 4.57
C ALA A 38 -6.56 -3.71 4.08
N LEU A 39 -5.50 -3.55 4.89
CA LEU A 39 -4.19 -4.14 4.60
C LEU A 39 -4.26 -5.67 4.57
N GLY A 40 -4.94 -6.30 5.53
CA GLY A 40 -5.13 -7.75 5.56
C GLY A 40 -5.89 -8.27 4.33
N ARG A 41 -6.93 -7.56 3.88
CA ARG A 41 -7.64 -7.85 2.62
C ARG A 41 -6.71 -7.72 1.41
N LEU A 42 -5.92 -6.65 1.35
CA LEU A 42 -4.96 -6.45 0.28
C LEU A 42 -3.92 -7.59 0.23
N CYS A 43 -3.33 -7.96 1.36
CA CYS A 43 -2.37 -9.04 1.43
C CYS A 43 -2.96 -10.38 0.98
N ARG A 44 -4.25 -10.63 1.29
CA ARG A 44 -4.94 -11.85 0.89
C ARG A 44 -5.29 -11.88 -0.59
N MET A 45 -5.75 -10.77 -1.15
CA MET A 45 -6.31 -10.73 -2.51
C MET A 45 -5.31 -10.29 -3.58
N TYR A 46 -4.36 -9.43 -3.20
CA TYR A 46 -3.34 -8.85 -4.08
C TYR A 46 -1.95 -8.89 -3.42
N PRO A 47 -1.42 -10.09 -3.10
CA PRO A 47 -0.15 -10.23 -2.40
C PRO A 47 1.00 -9.53 -3.14
N ALA A 48 1.00 -9.53 -4.48
CA ALA A 48 2.03 -8.84 -5.27
C ALA A 48 2.08 -7.32 -5.03
N ILE A 49 0.92 -6.66 -4.83
CA ILE A 49 0.86 -5.22 -4.53
C ILE A 49 1.40 -4.95 -3.12
N ALA A 50 1.06 -5.81 -2.17
CA ALA A 50 1.54 -5.71 -0.80
C ALA A 50 3.07 -5.93 -0.74
N ILE A 51 3.59 -6.95 -1.42
CA ILE A 51 5.03 -7.24 -1.54
C ILE A 51 5.76 -6.07 -2.19
N GLY A 52 5.30 -5.58 -3.35
CA GLY A 52 5.94 -4.45 -4.01
C GLY A 52 5.89 -3.14 -3.18
N TRP A 53 4.91 -2.98 -2.30
CA TRP A 53 4.93 -1.87 -1.32
C TRP A 53 5.98 -2.09 -0.22
N MET A 54 6.09 -3.30 0.31
CA MET A 54 7.11 -3.65 1.31
C MET A 54 8.53 -3.54 0.75
N GLU A 55 8.77 -4.00 -0.49
CA GLU A 55 10.07 -3.91 -1.15
C GLU A 55 10.53 -2.46 -1.32
N ARG A 56 9.64 -1.54 -1.72
CA ARG A 56 9.99 -0.10 -1.78
C ARG A 56 10.37 0.47 -0.43
N ARG A 57 9.77 0.00 0.66
CA ARG A 57 10.14 0.43 2.03
C ARG A 57 11.42 -0.24 2.52
N GLY A 58 11.67 -1.49 2.15
CA GLY A 58 12.91 -2.19 2.42
C GLY A 58 14.10 -1.59 1.67
N VAL A 59 13.92 -1.25 0.39
CA VAL A 59 14.93 -0.53 -0.41
C VAL A 59 15.19 0.87 0.15
N ALA A 60 14.15 1.59 0.61
CA ALA A 60 14.35 2.87 1.29
C ALA A 60 15.13 2.74 2.60
N ALA A 61 14.98 1.63 3.34
CA ALA A 61 15.75 1.35 4.54
C ALA A 61 17.21 0.92 4.25
N CYS A 62 17.47 0.28 3.10
CA CYS A 62 18.83 -0.11 2.69
C CYS A 62 19.66 1.06 2.12
N HIS A 63 19.03 2.10 1.59
CA HIS A 63 19.75 3.26 1.02
C HIS A 63 20.31 4.24 2.08
N ASP A 64 19.98 4.07 3.36
CA ASP A 64 20.54 4.85 4.48
C ASP A 64 21.81 4.22 5.09
N GLY A 65 22.33 3.14 4.48
CA GLY A 65 23.40 2.32 5.06
C GLY A 65 24.55 2.03 4.10
N GLN A 66 25.05 3.02 3.34
CA GLN A 66 26.25 2.83 2.52
C GLN A 66 27.52 3.21 3.31
N PRO A 67 28.33 2.26 3.82
CA PRO A 67 29.72 2.57 4.12
C PRO A 67 30.50 2.68 2.81
N PRO A 68 31.53 3.55 2.75
CA PRO A 68 32.27 3.82 1.53
C PRO A 68 33.01 2.56 1.08
N THR A 69 32.98 2.34 -0.23
CA THR A 69 33.80 1.33 -0.89
C THR A 69 35.28 1.61 -0.63
N SER A 70 36.02 0.57 -0.25
CA SER A 70 37.48 0.48 -0.35
C SER A 70 37.82 -0.92 -0.85
#